data_AF-A0AAV4TSB9-F1
#
_entry.id   AF-A0AAV4TSB9-F1
#
_cell.length_a   1.000
_cell.length_b   1.000
_cell.length_c   1.000
_cell.angle_alpha   90.00
_cell.angle_beta   90.00
_cell.angle_gamma   90.00
#
_symmetry.space_group_name_H-M   'P 1'
#
loop_
_entity.id
_entity.type
_entity.pdbx_description
1 polymer ?
#
loop_
_entity_poly.entity_id
_entity_poly.type
_entity_poly.pdbx_seq_one_letter_code
_entity_poly.pdbx_strand_id
1 'polypeptide(L)'
;MFFVPSLQHMAYSKIAVALCYQADMKAPFNELKKHSTIPYPTELIDTIFAEKVKQKMSVLKIPEKLKPDLIFVLKSTVLLIHKWFIDHSEVLEPHFDDVSSIQWRSEGTIDILKTAQALVRREDPVQSVA
;
A
#
# COMPACT_ATOMS: atom_id res chain seq x y z
N MET A 1 9.38 -15.88 15.50
CA MET A 1 8.00 -16.34 15.76
C MET A 1 7.24 -16.25 14.45
N PHE A 2 6.70 -17.37 13.94
CA PHE A 2 5.92 -17.34 12.69
C PHE A 2 4.46 -17.01 13.04
N PHE A 3 3.97 -15.86 12.56
CA PHE A 3 2.55 -15.53 12.66
C PHE A 3 1.80 -16.31 11.58
N VAL A 4 0.77 -17.06 11.99
CA VAL A 4 -0.13 -17.74 11.07
C VAL A 4 -1.43 -16.94 11.02
N PRO A 5 -1.71 -16.21 9.91
CA PRO A 5 -2.89 -15.36 9.83
C PRO A 5 -4.18 -16.18 9.78
N SER A 6 -5.25 -15.68 10.40
CA SER A 6 -6.59 -16.24 10.24
C SER A 6 -7.10 -16.01 8.81
N LEU A 7 -8.08 -16.82 8.37
CA LEU A 7 -8.71 -16.61 7.06
C LEU A 7 -9.33 -15.21 6.93
N GLN A 8 -9.92 -14.72 8.02
CA GLN A 8 -10.49 -13.38 8.08
C GLN A 8 -9.40 -12.30 7.90
N HIS A 9 -8.27 -12.45 8.60
CA HIS A 9 -7.12 -11.53 8.43
C HIS A 9 -6.62 -11.53 7.00
N MET A 10 -6.39 -12.71 6.40
CA MET A 10 -5.96 -12.84 5.01
C MET A 10 -6.94 -12.20 4.03
N ALA A 11 -8.26 -12.35 4.26
CA ALA A 11 -9.29 -11.73 3.44
C ALA A 11 -9.24 -10.20 3.55
N TYR A 12 -9.15 -9.65 4.76
CA TYR A 12 -9.01 -8.21 4.96
C TYR A 12 -7.73 -7.67 4.32
N SER A 13 -6.59 -8.34 4.49
CA SER A 13 -5.32 -7.94 3.88
C SER A 13 -5.44 -7.90 2.35
N LYS A 14 -6.04 -8.91 1.73
CA LYS A 14 -6.25 -8.92 0.28
C LYS A 14 -7.13 -7.76 -0.20
N ILE A 15 -8.22 -7.48 0.50
CA ILE A 15 -9.10 -6.34 0.17
C ILE A 15 -8.34 -5.02 0.33
N ALA A 16 -7.61 -4.85 1.44
CA ALA A 16 -6.85 -3.65 1.73
C ALA A 16 -5.78 -3.37 0.65
N VAL A 17 -5.01 -4.39 0.28
CA VAL A 17 -4.02 -4.30 -0.80
C VAL A 17 -4.67 -3.93 -2.13
N ALA A 18 -5.76 -4.59 -2.49
CA ALA A 18 -6.48 -4.31 -3.73
C ALA A 18 -7.00 -2.87 -3.79
N LEU A 19 -7.46 -2.32 -2.65
CA LEU A 19 -7.87 -0.91 -2.55
C LEU A 19 -6.67 0.03 -2.73
N CYS A 20 -5.51 -0.28 -2.18
CA CYS A 20 -4.29 0.54 -2.33
C CYS A 20 -3.79 0.61 -3.80
N TYR A 21 -4.15 -0.34 -4.65
CA TYR A 21 -3.83 -0.30 -6.08
C TYR A 21 -4.75 0.61 -6.91
N GLN A 22 -5.89 1.05 -6.37
CA GLN A 22 -6.83 1.90 -7.09
C GLN A 22 -6.30 3.34 -7.18
N ALA A 23 -6.45 3.97 -8.34
CA ALA A 23 -5.88 5.29 -8.63
C ALA A 23 -6.34 6.38 -7.65
N ASP A 24 -7.59 6.30 -7.20
CA ASP A 24 -8.18 7.25 -6.25
C ASP A 24 -7.70 7.08 -4.82
N MET A 25 -7.21 5.89 -4.48
CA MET A 25 -6.49 5.64 -3.23
C MET A 25 -5.01 6.05 -3.35
N LYS A 26 -4.41 6.03 -4.55
CA LYS A 26 -3.02 6.48 -4.78
C LYS A 26 -2.86 8.00 -4.80
N ALA A 27 -3.82 8.72 -5.38
CA ALA A 27 -3.74 10.16 -5.63
C ALA A 27 -3.32 11.01 -4.41
N PRO A 28 -3.87 10.79 -3.20
CA PRO A 28 -3.51 11.61 -2.06
C PRO A 28 -2.08 11.37 -1.56
N PHE A 29 -1.56 10.15 -1.70
CA PHE A 29 -0.17 9.83 -1.36
C PHE A 29 0.81 10.48 -2.34
N ASN A 30 0.44 10.55 -3.62
CA ASN A 30 1.23 11.23 -4.64
C ASN A 30 1.25 12.76 -4.45
N GLU A 31 0.15 13.35 -3.99
CA GLU A 31 0.09 14.78 -3.66
C GLU A 31 0.92 15.10 -2.42
N LEU A 32 0.88 14.25 -1.41
CA LEU A 32 1.74 14.37 -0.24
C LEU A 32 3.21 14.40 -0.68
N LYS A 33 3.68 13.42 -1.47
CA LYS A 33 5.08 13.30 -1.93
C LYS A 33 5.64 14.53 -2.63
N LYS A 34 4.80 15.33 -3.31
CA LYS A 34 5.23 16.58 -3.96
C LYS A 34 5.69 17.65 -2.98
N HIS A 35 5.36 17.52 -1.70
CA HIS A 35 5.52 18.56 -0.70
C HIS A 35 6.42 18.20 0.49
N SER A 36 7.03 17.00 0.55
CA SER A 36 7.91 16.69 1.68
C SER A 36 9.15 15.86 1.33
N THR A 37 10.27 16.29 1.93
CA THR A 37 11.50 15.53 2.20
C THR A 37 11.50 14.94 3.62
N ILE A 38 10.36 15.01 4.34
CA ILE A 38 10.24 14.70 5.78
C ILE A 38 9.07 13.72 5.99
N PRO A 39 9.18 12.69 6.84
CA PRO A 39 8.06 11.80 7.17
C PRO A 39 6.82 12.60 7.60
N TYR A 40 5.68 12.36 6.96
CA TYR A 40 4.44 13.07 7.29
C TYR A 40 4.00 12.80 8.72
N PRO A 41 3.40 13.81 9.40
CA PRO A 41 2.67 13.58 10.63
C PRO A 41 1.57 12.53 10.36
N THR A 42 1.50 11.50 11.20
CA THR A 42 0.45 10.47 11.15
C THR A 42 -0.96 11.08 11.09
N GLU A 43 -1.15 12.26 11.68
CA GLU A 43 -2.41 13.03 11.70
C GLU A 43 -2.87 13.51 10.32
N LEU A 44 -1.94 13.88 9.44
CA LEU A 44 -2.26 14.32 8.07
C LEU A 44 -2.66 13.13 7.20
N ILE A 45 -1.95 12.00 7.37
CA ILE A 45 -2.31 10.72 6.76
C ILE A 45 -3.71 10.31 7.24
N ASP A 46 -3.99 10.42 8.53
CA ASP A 46 -5.29 10.06 9.12
C ASP A 46 -6.45 10.87 8.53
N THR A 47 -6.25 12.17 8.33
CA THR A 47 -7.30 13.05 7.78
C THR A 47 -7.61 12.72 6.33
N ILE A 48 -6.58 12.63 5.49
CA ILE A 48 -6.70 12.31 4.06
C ILE A 48 -7.24 10.89 3.86
N PHE A 49 -6.77 9.95 4.69
CA PHE A 49 -7.20 8.56 4.67
C PHE A 49 -8.68 8.44 5.08
N ALA A 50 -9.13 9.15 6.12
CA ALA A 50 -10.49 9.06 6.64
C ALA A 50 -11.56 9.39 5.58
N GLU A 51 -11.38 10.46 4.80
CA GLU A 51 -12.36 10.86 3.79
C GLU A 51 -12.47 9.84 2.64
N LYS A 52 -11.32 9.40 2.10
CA LYS A 52 -11.28 8.45 0.98
C LYS A 52 -11.75 7.06 1.39
N VAL A 53 -11.36 6.61 2.57
CA VAL A 53 -11.80 5.32 3.11
C VAL A 53 -13.29 5.34 3.40
N LYS A 54 -13.83 6.43 3.96
CA LYS A 54 -15.28 6.57 4.16
C LYS A 54 -16.04 6.47 2.84
N GLN A 55 -15.56 7.15 1.80
CA GLN A 55 -16.15 7.06 0.46
C GLN A 55 -16.04 5.65 -0.14
N LYS A 56 -14.92 4.94 0.05
CA LYS A 56 -14.78 3.56 -0.44
C LYS A 56 -15.67 2.59 0.32
N MET A 57 -15.72 2.69 1.64
CA MET A 57 -16.49 1.82 2.50
C MET A 57 -18.00 1.98 2.31
N SER A 58 -18.49 3.11 1.76
CA SER A 58 -19.90 3.27 1.40
C SER A 58 -20.26 2.57 0.07
N VAL A 59 -19.30 2.43 -0.84
CA VAL A 59 -19.49 1.78 -2.16
C VAL A 59 -19.27 0.26 -2.07
N LEU A 60 -18.39 -0.18 -1.18
CA LEU A 60 -18.13 -1.60 -0.96
C LEU A 60 -19.35 -2.28 -0.32
N LYS A 61 -19.81 -3.39 -0.91
CA LYS A 61 -20.89 -4.23 -0.37
C LYS A 61 -20.38 -5.12 0.78
N ILE A 62 -19.77 -4.50 1.79
CA ILE A 62 -19.22 -5.16 2.97
C ILE A 62 -20.16 -4.96 4.14
N PRO A 63 -20.49 -6.01 4.91
CA PRO A 63 -21.31 -5.89 6.12
C PRO A 63 -20.73 -4.86 7.09
N GLU A 64 -21.58 -4.00 7.65
CA GLU A 64 -21.18 -2.92 8.58
C GLU A 64 -20.29 -3.42 9.72
N LYS A 65 -20.60 -4.61 10.28
CA LYS A 65 -19.82 -5.23 11.36
C LYS A 65 -18.35 -5.52 11.01
N LEU A 66 -18.01 -5.65 9.72
CA LEU A 66 -16.66 -5.97 9.24
C LEU A 66 -15.88 -4.72 8.82
N LYS A 67 -16.56 -3.58 8.66
CA LYS A 67 -15.92 -2.34 8.21
C LYS A 67 -14.85 -1.82 9.18
N PRO A 68 -15.05 -1.81 10.52
CA PRO A 68 -14.03 -1.33 11.44
C PRO A 68 -12.69 -2.07 11.29
N ASP A 69 -12.72 -3.41 11.25
CA ASP A 69 -11.52 -4.23 11.08
C ASP A 69 -10.85 -3.98 9.74
N LEU A 70 -11.63 -3.89 8.67
CA LEU A 70 -11.08 -3.64 7.33
C LEU A 70 -10.45 -2.24 7.25
N ILE A 71 -11.06 -1.23 7.86
CA ILE A 71 -10.51 0.13 7.94
C ILE A 71 -9.17 0.10 8.68
N PHE A 72 -9.09 -0.63 9.80
CA PHE A 72 -7.85 -0.79 10.56
C PHE A 72 -6.74 -1.46 9.74
N VAL A 73 -7.07 -2.56 9.05
CA VAL A 73 -6.10 -3.28 8.19
C VAL A 73 -5.68 -2.40 7.01
N LEU A 74 -6.60 -1.68 6.38
CA LEU A 74 -6.31 -0.76 5.28
C LEU A 74 -5.40 0.39 5.72
N LYS A 75 -5.63 0.96 6.91
CA LYS A 75 -4.77 2.01 7.50
C LYS A 75 -3.36 1.49 7.69
N SER A 76 -3.23 0.30 8.29
CA SER A 76 -1.95 -0.36 8.52
C SER A 76 -1.21 -0.64 7.21
N THR A 77 -1.95 -1.08 6.18
CA THR A 77 -1.42 -1.36 4.83
C THR A 77 -0.86 -0.10 4.19
N VAL A 78 -1.61 1.01 4.24
CA VAL A 78 -1.18 2.31 3.72
C VAL A 78 0.09 2.81 4.41
N LEU A 79 0.11 2.76 5.75
CA LEU A 79 1.28 3.19 6.52
C LEU A 79 2.51 2.34 6.19
N LEU A 80 2.33 1.05 5.96
CA LEU A 80 3.42 0.15 5.59
C LEU A 80 3.99 0.47 4.20
N ILE A 81 3.12 0.71 3.21
CA ILE A 81 3.54 1.15 1.86
C ILE A 81 4.34 2.44 1.97
N HIS A 82 3.79 3.42 2.68
CA HIS A 82 4.41 4.72 2.83
C HIS A 82 5.77 4.65 3.53
N LYS A 83 5.86 3.88 4.63
CA LYS A 83 7.12 3.61 5.32
C LYS A 83 8.14 2.95 4.40
N TRP A 84 7.72 1.98 3.58
CA TRP A 84 8.61 1.32 2.63
C TRP A 84 9.21 2.32 1.63
N PHE A 85 8.42 3.22 1.05
CA PHE A 85 8.92 4.23 0.11
C PHE A 85 9.90 5.20 0.76
N ILE A 86 9.65 5.62 2.01
CA ILE A 86 10.59 6.45 2.78
C ILE A 86 11.91 5.71 3.00
N ASP A 87 11.83 4.50 3.57
CA ASP A 87 12.99 3.70 3.96
C ASP A 87 13.89 3.33 2.76
N HIS A 88 13.36 3.36 1.53
CA HIS A 88 14.08 2.99 0.31
C HIS A 88 14.22 4.16 -0.69
N SER A 89 13.91 5.38 -0.27
CA SER A 89 13.91 6.58 -1.13
C SER A 89 15.26 6.90 -1.77
N GLU A 90 16.38 6.47 -1.16
CA GLU A 90 17.73 6.65 -1.71
C GLU A 90 18.04 5.72 -2.88
N VAL A 91 17.35 4.58 -2.96
CA VAL A 91 17.59 3.52 -3.96
C VAL A 91 16.56 3.54 -5.06
N LEU A 92 15.35 4.03 -4.76
CA LEU A 92 14.28 4.19 -5.72
C LEU A 92 14.51 5.46 -6.54
N GLU A 93 14.29 5.38 -7.86
CA GLU A 93 14.38 6.56 -8.72
C GLU A 93 13.45 7.68 -8.20
N PRO A 94 13.85 8.96 -8.38
CA PRO A 94 12.95 10.08 -8.14
C PRO A 94 11.64 9.83 -8.89
N HIS A 95 10.50 9.88 -8.18
CA HIS A 95 9.16 9.60 -8.70
C HIS A 95 8.76 8.13 -8.90
N PHE A 96 9.55 7.16 -8.42
CA PHE A 96 9.07 5.79 -8.32
C PHE A 96 7.95 5.70 -7.27
N ASP A 97 6.71 5.55 -7.73
CA ASP A 97 5.49 5.44 -6.90
C ASP A 97 4.62 4.25 -7.30
N ASP A 98 5.22 3.27 -7.96
CA ASP A 98 4.46 2.12 -8.40
C ASP A 98 4.28 1.10 -7.28
N VAL A 99 3.22 1.31 -6.49
CA VAL A 99 2.73 0.37 -5.48
C VAL A 99 2.55 -1.04 -6.08
N SER A 100 2.28 -1.18 -7.40
CA SER A 100 2.12 -2.49 -8.04
C SER A 100 3.40 -3.35 -8.07
N SER A 101 4.56 -2.73 -7.83
CA SER A 101 5.83 -3.45 -7.68
C SER A 101 5.95 -4.17 -6.33
N ILE A 102 5.23 -3.69 -5.31
CA ILE A 102 5.22 -4.26 -3.96
C ILE A 102 4.60 -5.65 -3.99
N GLN A 103 5.40 -6.63 -3.54
CA GLN A 103 4.98 -8.00 -3.37
C GLN A 103 4.49 -8.20 -1.93
N TRP A 104 3.36 -8.89 -1.76
CA TRP A 104 2.71 -9.06 -0.47
C TRP A 104 2.82 -10.49 0.05
N ARG A 105 2.99 -10.62 1.36
CA ARG A 105 2.83 -11.88 2.08
C ARG A 105 1.36 -12.11 2.43
N SER A 106 1.01 -13.35 2.73
CA SER A 106 -0.35 -13.77 3.11
C SER A 106 -0.92 -12.98 4.31
N GLU A 107 -0.05 -12.60 5.22
CA GLU A 107 -0.37 -11.85 6.44
C GLU A 107 -0.51 -10.34 6.22
N GLY A 108 -0.43 -9.86 4.98
CA GLY A 108 -0.60 -8.44 4.64
C GLY A 108 0.63 -7.57 4.91
N THR A 109 1.82 -8.17 4.97
CA THR A 109 3.09 -7.46 5.05
C THR A 109 3.81 -7.45 3.70
N ILE A 110 4.75 -6.52 3.52
CA ILE A 110 5.57 -6.46 2.31
C ILE A 110 6.61 -7.57 2.33
N ASP A 111 6.68 -8.35 1.26
CA ASP A 111 7.76 -9.30 1.04
C ASP A 111 8.96 -8.57 0.43
N ILE A 112 9.86 -8.10 1.30
CA ILE A 112 11.00 -7.25 0.92
C ILE A 112 11.84 -7.90 -0.18
N LEU A 113 12.19 -9.18 -0.01
CA LEU A 113 13.04 -9.89 -0.97
C LEU A 113 12.38 -10.00 -2.35
N LYS A 114 11.10 -10.39 -2.40
CA LYS A 114 10.38 -10.50 -3.67
C LYS A 114 10.11 -9.14 -4.30
N THR A 115 9.90 -8.11 -3.49
CA THR A 115 9.73 -6.73 -3.97
C THR A 115 11.02 -6.24 -4.60
N ALA A 116 12.17 -6.40 -3.93
CA ALA A 116 13.48 -6.06 -4.50
C ALA A 116 13.76 -6.83 -5.80
N GLN A 117 13.48 -8.14 -5.84
CA GLN A 117 13.62 -8.95 -7.06
C GLN A 117 12.72 -8.46 -8.20
N ALA A 118 11.49 -8.04 -7.89
CA ALA A 118 10.56 -7.50 -8.88
C ALA A 118 11.02 -6.14 -9.42
N LEU A 119 11.66 -5.32 -8.60
CA LEU A 119 12.21 -4.02 -9.00
C LEU A 119 13.39 -4.20 -9.96
N VAL A 120 14.39 -5.01 -9.58
CA VAL A 120 15.58 -5.27 -10.42
C VAL A 120 15.19 -5.83 -11.79
N ARG A 121 14.21 -6.75 -11.85
CA ARG A 121 13.76 -7.33 -13.12
C ARG A 121 13.02 -6.35 -14.04
N ARG A 122 12.46 -5.27 -13.50
CA ARG A 122 11.81 -4.22 -14.30
C ARG A 122 12.81 -3.23 -14.88
N GLU A 123 14.00 -3.13 -14.30
CA GLU A 123 15.08 -2.27 -14.77
C GLU A 123 15.85 -2.85 -15.96
N ASP A 124 15.70 -4.14 -16.29
CA ASP A 124 16.32 -4.76 -17.47
C ASP A 124 15.65 -4.28 -18.78
N PRO A 125 16.30 -3.43 -19.61
CA PRO A 125 15.74 -2.96 -20.88
C PRO A 125 15.95 -3.99 -22.01
N VAL A 126 16.45 -5.18 -21.72
CA VAL A 126 16.86 -6.16 -22.74
C VAL A 126 15.96 -7.39 -22.69
N GLN A 127 14.70 -7.22 -23.09
CA GLN A 127 13.89 -8.26 -23.75
C GLN A 127 12.54 -7.69 -24.18
N SER A 128 12.56 -6.86 -25.24
CA SER A 128 11.36 -6.51 -26.01
C SER A 128 11.76 -5.96 -27.38
N VAL A 129 12.46 -6.76 -28.18
CA VAL A 129 12.29 -6.70 -29.64
C VAL A 129 12.12 -8.14 -30.10
N ALA A 130 10.93 -8.39 -30.64
CA ALA A 130 10.52 -9.61 -31.32
C ALA A 130 11.29 -9.83 -32.62
#